data_AF-A0A1G7PLT4-F1
#
_entry.id   AF-A0A1G7PLT4-F1
#
_cell.length_a   1.000
_cell.length_b   1.000
_cell.length_c   1.000
_cell.angle_alpha   90.00
_cell.angle_beta   90.00
_cell.angle_gamma   90.00
#
_symmetry.space_group_name_H-M   'P 1'
#
loop_
_entity.id
_entity.type
_entity.pdbx_description
1 polymer ?
#
loop_
_entity_poly.entity_id
_entity_poly.type
_entity_poly.pdbx_seq_one_letter_code
_entity_poly.pdbx_strand_id
1 'polypeptide(L)'
;MNMTTIRTFATRMSVVAVCSAALCSTPMQAQGRGMMAPEQRVEAIDKAVTLTPDQKTKILALYTEDQKKMQALRDAQDPDMRTKMMDMRKDENTKIKDMLTDEQKPKFDQYVASMPMGRPAGGPPPQQ
;
A
#
# COMPACT_ATOMS: atom_id res chain seq x y z
N MET A 1 41.34 -29.15 60.32
CA MET A 1 40.18 -29.95 59.84
C MET A 1 39.90 -29.57 58.40
N ASN A 2 40.07 -30.56 57.51
CA ASN A 2 39.44 -30.77 56.19
C ASN A 2 39.86 -29.83 55.04
N MET A 3 40.87 -30.15 54.22
CA MET A 3 40.93 -31.06 53.04
C MET A 3 40.16 -30.60 51.78
N THR A 4 40.91 -30.01 50.84
CA THR A 4 41.17 -30.46 49.44
C THR A 4 40.01 -30.65 48.43
N THR A 5 40.00 -29.76 47.41
CA THR A 5 39.96 -29.94 45.93
C THR A 5 39.06 -31.00 45.26
N ILE A 6 38.13 -30.58 44.38
CA ILE A 6 37.50 -31.37 43.27
C ILE A 6 36.95 -30.34 42.23
N ARG A 7 37.05 -30.40 40.89
CA ARG A 7 36.71 -31.42 39.86
C ARG A 7 37.38 -31.02 38.53
N THR A 8 38.30 -31.80 37.97
CA THR A 8 38.14 -32.81 36.89
C THR A 8 37.47 -32.33 35.59
N PHE A 9 38.28 -32.30 34.53
CA PHE A 9 37.95 -32.29 33.11
C PHE A 9 37.12 -33.52 32.68
N ALA A 10 36.61 -33.46 31.43
CA ALA A 10 35.94 -34.49 30.62
C ALA A 10 34.40 -34.33 30.60
N THR A 11 33.67 -34.37 29.47
CA THR A 11 33.89 -35.14 28.24
C THR A 11 33.06 -34.49 27.11
N ARG A 12 33.64 -34.34 25.93
CA ARG A 12 32.89 -34.19 24.67
C ARG A 12 32.40 -35.57 24.24
N MET A 13 31.12 -35.74 23.94
CA MET A 13 30.69 -36.64 22.86
C MET A 13 29.31 -36.25 22.33
N SER A 14 29.30 -36.03 21.02
CA SER A 14 28.18 -35.78 20.12
C SER A 14 27.30 -37.03 19.95
N VAL A 15 26.04 -36.86 19.52
CA VAL A 15 25.44 -37.45 18.29
C VAL A 15 23.88 -37.35 18.31
N VAL A 16 23.38 -36.53 17.38
CA VAL A 16 22.29 -36.74 16.39
C VAL A 16 20.85 -37.13 16.80
N ALA A 17 19.96 -36.19 16.45
CA ALA A 17 18.62 -36.26 15.84
C ALA A 17 17.45 -37.04 16.47
N VAL A 18 16.43 -36.28 16.87
CA VAL A 18 15.01 -36.59 16.61
C VAL A 18 14.29 -35.28 16.26
N CYS A 19 13.75 -35.20 15.03
CA CYS A 19 12.77 -34.19 14.65
C CYS A 19 11.42 -34.55 15.29
N SER A 20 10.76 -33.60 15.95
CA SER A 20 9.31 -33.63 16.19
C SER A 20 8.77 -32.22 16.45
N ALA A 21 8.03 -31.74 15.46
CA ALA A 21 6.99 -30.71 15.52
C ALA A 21 7.34 -29.35 16.18
N ALA A 22 8.26 -28.61 15.56
CA ALA A 22 8.15 -27.15 15.58
C ALA A 22 6.99 -26.76 14.64
N LEU A 23 5.76 -26.69 15.16
CA LEU A 23 4.69 -25.95 14.51
C LEU A 23 5.08 -24.48 14.57
N CYS A 24 5.79 -24.04 13.55
CA CYS A 24 6.08 -22.64 13.26
C CYS A 24 4.76 -21.89 13.09
N SER A 25 4.22 -21.38 14.19
CA SER A 25 3.21 -20.33 14.20
C SER A 25 3.88 -19.00 13.82
N THR A 26 4.38 -18.88 12.60
CA THR A 26 4.63 -17.55 12.04
C THR A 26 3.27 -16.97 11.72
N PRO A 27 2.82 -15.86 12.35
CA PRO A 27 1.69 -15.13 11.81
C PRO A 27 2.13 -14.70 10.41
N MET A 28 1.55 -15.34 9.40
CA MET A 28 1.59 -14.88 8.03
C MET A 28 0.95 -13.49 8.06
N GLN A 29 1.78 -12.45 8.23
CA GLN A 29 1.39 -11.07 7.97
C GLN A 29 1.00 -11.07 6.51
N ALA A 30 -0.31 -11.18 6.26
CA ALA A 30 -0.91 -10.77 5.02
C ALA A 30 -0.53 -9.30 4.86
N GLN A 31 0.57 -9.03 4.15
CA GLN A 31 0.94 -7.71 3.70
C GLN A 31 -0.09 -7.33 2.65
N GLY A 32 -1.31 -7.00 3.10
CA GLY A 32 -2.29 -6.32 2.28
C GLY A 32 -1.58 -5.12 1.70
N ARG A 33 -1.57 -4.99 0.37
CA ARG A 33 -1.06 -3.79 -0.28
C ARG A 33 -1.83 -2.61 0.32
N GLY A 34 -1.20 -1.91 1.27
CA GLY A 34 -1.80 -0.77 1.94
C GLY A 34 -2.18 0.29 0.90
N MET A 35 -3.22 1.07 1.20
CA MET A 35 -3.43 2.31 0.44
C MET A 35 -2.16 3.15 0.54
N MET A 36 -1.72 3.67 -0.60
CA MET A 36 -0.61 4.62 -0.68
C MET A 36 -0.98 5.85 0.16
N ALA A 37 -0.01 6.39 0.91
CA ALA A 37 -0.21 7.59 1.71
C ALA A 37 -0.50 8.82 0.82
N PRO A 38 -1.25 9.83 1.29
CA PRO A 38 -1.60 11.00 0.50
C PRO A 38 -0.38 11.71 -0.09
N GLU A 39 0.70 11.84 0.67
CA GLU A 39 1.93 12.50 0.27
C GLU A 39 2.60 11.77 -0.90
N GLN A 40 2.66 10.44 -0.83
CA GLN A 40 3.22 9.60 -1.89
C GLN A 40 2.42 9.69 -3.18
N ARG A 41 1.10 9.88 -3.08
CA ARG A 41 0.23 10.11 -4.25
C ARG A 41 0.51 11.47 -4.88
N VAL A 42 0.69 12.52 -4.08
CA VAL A 42 1.08 13.85 -4.57
C VAL A 42 2.43 13.77 -5.28
N GLU A 43 3.42 13.09 -4.72
CA GLU A 43 4.73 12.90 -5.34
C GLU A 43 4.63 12.17 -6.69
N ALA A 44 3.73 11.21 -6.83
CA ALA A 44 3.53 10.50 -8.09
C ALA A 44 2.96 11.41 -9.19
N ILE A 45 2.01 12.29 -8.85
CA ILE A 45 1.51 13.31 -9.79
C ILE A 45 2.60 14.33 -10.09
N ASP A 46 3.33 14.78 -9.07
CA ASP A 46 4.40 15.76 -9.22
C ASP A 46 5.47 15.31 -10.22
N LYS A 47 5.85 14.03 -10.16
CA LYS A 47 6.77 13.43 -11.15
C LYS A 47 6.21 13.43 -12.57
N ALA A 48 4.90 13.36 -12.73
CA ALA A 48 4.25 13.33 -14.05
C ALA A 48 4.04 14.73 -14.64
N VAL A 49 3.65 15.70 -13.82
CA VAL A 49 3.19 17.02 -14.31
C VAL A 49 3.99 18.21 -13.80
N THR A 50 4.91 17.99 -12.85
CA THR A 50 5.74 19.02 -12.22
C THR A 50 4.88 20.09 -11.53
N LEU A 51 4.36 19.76 -10.35
CA LEU A 51 3.43 20.60 -9.60
C LEU A 51 4.16 21.77 -8.93
N THR A 52 3.48 22.91 -8.82
CA THR A 52 3.92 24.03 -7.97
C THR A 52 3.70 23.71 -6.49
N PRO A 53 4.37 24.39 -5.55
CA PRO A 53 4.15 24.20 -4.11
C PRO A 53 2.69 24.37 -3.68
N ASP A 54 2.00 25.34 -4.26
CA ASP A 54 0.59 25.60 -3.98
C ASP A 54 -0.32 24.47 -4.48
N GLN A 55 -0.04 23.93 -5.67
CA GLN A 55 -0.77 22.79 -6.22
C GLN A 55 -0.58 21.54 -5.35
N LYS A 56 0.67 21.27 -4.92
CA LYS A 56 0.96 20.14 -4.00
C LYS A 56 0.14 20.25 -2.72
N THR A 57 0.07 21.44 -2.12
CA THR A 57 -0.68 21.68 -0.88
C THR A 57 -2.18 21.43 -1.08
N LYS A 58 -2.77 21.92 -2.18
CA LYS A 58 -4.19 21.72 -2.49
C LYS A 58 -4.54 20.25 -2.79
N ILE A 59 -3.70 19.56 -3.57
CA ILE A 59 -3.91 18.15 -3.91
C ILE A 59 -3.71 17.27 -2.66
N LEU A 60 -2.76 17.60 -1.78
CA LEU A 60 -2.57 16.87 -0.51
C LEU A 60 -3.80 16.95 0.39
N ALA A 61 -4.39 18.16 0.52
CA ALA A 61 -5.62 18.35 1.28
C ALA A 61 -6.76 17.50 0.72
N LEU A 62 -6.92 17.50 -0.61
CA LEU A 62 -7.91 16.68 -1.31
C LEU A 62 -7.73 15.18 -1.02
N TYR A 63 -6.51 14.66 -1.17
CA TYR A 63 -6.23 13.24 -0.88
C TYR A 63 -6.43 12.88 0.59
N THR A 64 -6.14 13.80 1.50
CA THR A 64 -6.39 13.59 2.93
C THR A 64 -7.88 13.47 3.22
N GLU A 65 -8.71 14.30 2.59
CA GLU A 65 -10.17 14.22 2.70
C GLU A 65 -10.71 12.93 2.10
N ASP A 66 -10.26 12.56 0.90
CA ASP A 66 -10.73 11.35 0.22
C ASP A 66 -10.30 10.08 0.96
N GLN A 67 -9.11 10.07 1.59
CA GLN A 67 -8.71 8.98 2.47
C GLN A 67 -9.68 8.81 3.66
N LYS A 68 -10.13 9.91 4.29
CA LYS A 68 -11.10 9.85 5.38
C LYS A 68 -12.46 9.32 4.90
N LYS A 69 -12.94 9.77 3.74
CA LYS A 69 -14.19 9.27 3.13
C LYS A 69 -14.10 7.77 2.83
N MET A 70 -12.97 7.35 2.25
CA MET A 70 -12.68 5.95 1.98
C MET A 70 -12.67 5.10 3.25
N GLN A 71 -12.09 5.62 4.34
CA GLN A 71 -12.08 4.94 5.63
C GLN A 71 -13.50 4.81 6.20
N ALA A 72 -14.29 5.88 6.19
CA ALA A 72 -15.67 5.85 6.65
C ALA A 72 -16.54 4.85 5.86
N LEU A 73 -16.37 4.78 4.54
CA LEU A 73 -17.09 3.81 3.70
C LEU A 73 -16.69 2.36 3.98
N ARG A 74 -15.41 2.12 4.31
CA ARG A 74 -14.92 0.79 4.71
C ARG A 74 -15.49 0.39 6.08
N ASP A 75 -15.46 1.30 7.03
CA ASP A 75 -15.94 1.07 8.39
C ASP A 75 -17.44 0.82 8.40
N ALA A 76 -18.19 1.51 7.52
CA ALA A 76 -19.63 1.29 7.32
C ALA A 76 -19.98 -0.01 6.57
N GLN A 77 -18.99 -0.73 6.02
CA GLN A 77 -19.18 -1.93 5.18
C GLN A 77 -20.22 -1.70 4.06
N ASP A 78 -20.10 -0.56 3.39
CA ASP A 78 -21.11 -0.10 2.44
C ASP A 78 -21.26 -1.08 1.25
N PRO A 79 -22.48 -1.58 0.94
CA PRO A 79 -22.67 -2.51 -0.17
C PRO A 79 -22.35 -1.88 -1.54
N ASP A 80 -22.45 -0.56 -1.65
CA ASP A 80 -22.15 0.20 -2.87
C ASP A 80 -20.71 0.73 -2.90
N MET A 81 -19.83 0.24 -2.01
CA MET A 81 -18.45 0.68 -1.89
C MET A 81 -17.73 0.73 -3.24
N ARG A 82 -17.96 -0.24 -4.13
CA ARG A 82 -17.34 -0.28 -5.47
C ARG A 82 -17.75 0.91 -6.33
N THR A 83 -19.05 1.22 -6.39
CA THR A 83 -19.59 2.34 -7.16
C THR A 83 -19.11 3.65 -6.58
N LYS A 84 -19.21 3.82 -5.26
CA LYS A 84 -18.73 5.02 -4.55
C LYS A 84 -17.23 5.24 -4.75
N MET A 85 -16.42 4.18 -4.75
CA MET A 85 -14.99 4.26 -5.08
C MET A 85 -14.74 4.75 -6.51
N MET A 86 -15.51 4.29 -7.49
CA MET A 86 -15.37 4.75 -8.86
C MET A 86 -15.74 6.23 -9.00
N ASP A 87 -16.81 6.66 -8.34
CA ASP A 87 -17.25 8.05 -8.40
C ASP A 87 -16.30 8.98 -7.65
N MET A 88 -15.80 8.58 -6.48
CA MET A 88 -14.74 9.31 -5.79
C MET A 88 -13.49 9.48 -6.66
N ARG A 89 -13.05 8.44 -7.38
CA ARG A 89 -11.90 8.57 -8.31
C ARG A 89 -12.16 9.54 -9.46
N LYS A 90 -13.38 9.54 -10.01
CA LYS A 90 -13.75 10.50 -11.07
C LYS A 90 -13.75 11.93 -10.53
N ASP A 91 -14.38 12.15 -9.38
CA ASP A 91 -14.44 13.45 -8.72
C ASP A 91 -13.04 13.97 -8.35
N GLU A 92 -12.21 13.10 -7.76
CA GLU A 92 -10.81 13.35 -7.44
C GLU A 92 -10.02 13.80 -8.69
N ASN A 93 -10.13 13.07 -9.80
CA ASN A 93 -9.44 13.41 -11.04
C ASN A 93 -9.92 14.75 -11.62
N THR A 94 -11.23 15.04 -11.58
CA THR A 94 -11.78 16.33 -12.03
C THR A 94 -11.21 17.48 -11.20
N LYS A 95 -11.26 17.37 -9.88
CA LYS A 95 -10.76 18.40 -8.97
C LYS A 95 -9.26 18.62 -9.09
N ILE A 96 -8.48 17.57 -9.32
CA ILE A 96 -7.05 17.70 -9.60
C ILE A 96 -6.86 18.49 -10.89
N LYS A 97 -7.55 18.14 -11.98
CA LYS A 97 -7.44 18.87 -13.27
C LYS A 97 -7.79 20.35 -13.15
N ASP A 98 -8.75 20.71 -12.31
CA ASP A 98 -9.13 22.10 -12.06
C ASP A 98 -8.04 22.90 -11.32
N MET A 99 -7.13 22.22 -10.61
CA MET A 99 -5.98 22.82 -9.93
C MET A 99 -4.72 22.90 -10.84
N LEU A 100 -4.73 22.21 -11.98
CA LEU A 100 -3.60 22.16 -12.92
C LEU A 100 -3.66 23.31 -13.94
N THR A 101 -2.49 23.71 -14.42
CA THR A 101 -2.41 24.62 -15.57
C THR A 101 -2.78 23.88 -16.86
N ASP A 102 -3.14 24.63 -17.91
CA ASP A 102 -3.51 24.03 -19.19
C ASP A 102 -2.39 23.19 -19.82
N GLU A 103 -1.14 23.54 -19.55
CA GLU A 103 0.04 22.78 -20.00
C GLU A 103 0.24 21.47 -19.22
N GLN A 104 -0.26 21.38 -17.98
CA GLN A 104 -0.12 20.20 -17.12
C GLN A 104 -1.24 19.18 -17.33
N LYS A 105 -2.47 19.63 -17.66
CA LYS A 105 -3.64 18.78 -17.91
C LYS A 105 -3.37 17.59 -18.87
N PRO A 106 -2.73 17.77 -20.05
CA PRO A 106 -2.48 16.63 -20.94
C PRO A 106 -1.53 15.58 -20.35
N LYS A 107 -0.54 16.00 -19.55
CA LYS A 107 0.37 15.08 -18.84
C LYS A 107 -0.36 14.31 -17.74
N PHE A 108 -1.27 14.97 -17.03
CA PHE A 108 -2.13 14.32 -16.05
C PHE A 108 -3.05 13.28 -16.68
N ASP A 109 -3.67 13.60 -17.82
CA ASP A 109 -4.54 12.67 -18.54
C ASP A 109 -3.77 11.42 -18.99
N GLN A 110 -2.53 11.59 -19.48
CA GLN A 110 -1.65 10.47 -19.80
C GLN A 110 -1.28 9.65 -18.56
N TYR A 111 -0.97 10.31 -17.45
CA TYR A 111 -0.66 9.65 -16.18
C TYR A 111 -1.85 8.80 -15.70
N VAL A 112 -3.07 9.35 -15.70
CA VAL A 112 -4.29 8.62 -15.32
C VAL A 112 -4.54 7.45 -16.27
N ALA A 113 -4.37 7.63 -17.59
CA ALA A 113 -4.52 6.56 -18.57
C ALA A 113 -3.47 5.44 -18.43
N SER A 114 -2.27 5.77 -17.94
CA SER A 114 -1.20 4.81 -17.67
C SER A 114 -1.42 4.00 -16.39
N MET A 115 -2.27 4.49 -15.48
CA MET A 115 -2.62 3.71 -14.32
C MET A 115 -3.44 2.50 -14.77
N PRO A 116 -3.17 1.31 -14.20
CA PRO A 116 -4.10 0.20 -14.31
C PRO A 116 -5.37 0.58 -13.53
N MET A 117 -6.26 1.35 -14.16
CA MET A 117 -7.66 1.50 -13.78
C MET A 117 -8.21 0.09 -13.78
N GLY A 118 -8.35 -0.48 -12.57
CA GLY A 118 -8.51 -1.91 -12.33
C GLY A 118 -9.17 -2.61 -13.51
N ARG A 119 -8.34 -3.25 -14.36
CA ARG A 119 -8.85 -4.22 -15.32
C ARG A 119 -9.75 -5.14 -14.50
N PRO A 120 -10.98 -5.43 -14.95
CA PRO A 120 -11.81 -6.43 -14.29
C PRO A 120 -10.91 -7.64 -14.06
N ALA A 121 -10.80 -8.08 -12.81
CA ALA A 121 -10.08 -9.29 -12.48
C ALA A 121 -10.62 -10.41 -13.39
N GLY A 122 -9.78 -10.90 -14.31
CA GLY A 122 -10.03 -12.10 -15.11
C GLY A 122 -11.17 -12.06 -16.14
N GLY A 123 -11.07 -11.22 -17.19
CA GLY A 123 -11.82 -11.42 -18.44
C GLY A 123 -10.86 -11.58 -19.63
N PRO A 124 -11.03 -12.58 -20.51
CA PRO A 124 -10.19 -12.72 -21.70
C PRO A 124 -10.32 -11.49 -22.61
N PRO A 125 -9.25 -11.11 -23.33
CA PRO A 125 -9.30 -9.96 -24.23
C PRO A 125 -10.38 -10.18 -25.31
N PRO A 126 -11.08 -9.11 -25.76
CA PRO A 126 -11.97 -9.22 -26.91
C PRO A 126 -11.15 -9.73 -28.09
N GLN A 127 -11.53 -10.90 -28.59
CA GLN A 127 -10.99 -11.46 -29.81
C GLN A 127 -11.40 -10.51 -30.94
N GLN A 128 -10.40 -9.97 -31.64
CA GLN A 128 -10.58 -9.33 -32.95
C GLN A 128 -10.82 -10.40 -34.00
#